data_AF-A0A6N8YBG3-F1
#
_entry.id   AF-A0A6N8YBG3-F1
#
_cell.length_a   1.000
_cell.length_b   1.000
_cell.length_c   1.000
_cell.angle_alpha   90.00
_cell.angle_beta   90.00
_cell.angle_gamma   90.00
#
_symmetry.space_group_name_H-M   'P 1'
#
loop_
_entity.id
_entity.type
_entity.pdbx_description
1 polymer ?
#
loop_
_entity_poly.entity_id
_entity_poly.type
_entity_poly.pdbx_seq_one_letter_code
_entity_poly.pdbx_strand_id
1 'polypeptide(L)'
;MAEFRVIFVANDYDATVGFFTDVMGLEVERSFGEIFRGTLFLAADGRIEVIEDGAGWDTPGVTGVSVSWQIADADAEHARLVSAGAAIVRPPELQPWGHKSFEVAGPDGLRIILFEVVTA
;
A
#
# COMPACT_ATOMS: atom_id res chain seq x y z
N MET A 1 -20.16 -13.17 -5.27
CA MET A 1 -19.25 -12.10 -5.74
C MET A 1 -17.82 -12.60 -5.59
N ALA A 2 -16.95 -12.25 -6.54
CA ALA A 2 -15.51 -12.53 -6.43
C ALA A 2 -14.79 -11.35 -5.76
N GLU A 3 -13.65 -11.61 -5.14
CA GLU A 3 -12.81 -10.62 -4.45
C GLU A 3 -11.40 -10.65 -5.05
N PHE A 4 -10.81 -9.47 -5.27
CA PHE A 4 -9.40 -9.33 -5.65
C PHE A 4 -8.62 -8.75 -4.47
N ARG A 5 -7.48 -9.37 -4.14
CA ARG A 5 -6.58 -8.93 -3.08
C ARG A 5 -5.12 -9.24 -3.41
N VAL A 6 -4.24 -8.38 -2.93
CA VAL A 6 -2.80 -8.67 -2.82
C VAL A 6 -2.51 -9.04 -1.37
N ILE A 7 -1.74 -10.10 -1.18
CA ILE A 7 -1.44 -10.65 0.14
C ILE A 7 0.07 -10.74 0.30
N PHE A 8 0.59 -10.33 1.44
CA PHE A 8 1.98 -10.60 1.82
C PHE A 8 2.11 -10.83 3.32
N VAL A 9 3.20 -11.51 3.70
CA VAL A 9 3.58 -11.73 5.10
C VAL A 9 4.52 -10.60 5.50
N ALA A 10 4.17 -9.91 6.58
CA ALA A 10 4.94 -8.80 7.09
C ALA A 10 6.06 -9.27 8.02
N ASN A 11 7.27 -8.70 7.86
CA ASN A 11 8.38 -8.95 8.79
C ASN A 11 8.13 -8.29 10.16
N ASP A 12 7.48 -7.12 10.15
CA ASP A 12 6.98 -6.43 11.33
C ASP A 12 5.50 -6.11 11.11
N TYR A 13 4.63 -6.93 11.71
CA TYR A 13 3.19 -6.84 11.54
C TYR A 13 2.64 -5.50 12.03
N ASP A 14 3.01 -5.09 13.24
CA ASP A 14 2.45 -3.91 13.89
C ASP A 14 2.91 -2.64 13.18
N ALA A 15 4.18 -2.58 12.75
CA ALA A 15 4.68 -1.47 11.93
C ALA A 15 4.00 -1.42 10.55
N THR A 16 3.74 -2.57 9.93
CA THR A 16 3.07 -2.64 8.63
C THR A 16 1.61 -2.19 8.71
N VAL A 17 0.89 -2.62 9.75
CA VAL A 17 -0.49 -2.17 10.00
C VAL A 17 -0.54 -0.67 10.29
N GLY A 18 0.40 -0.16 11.11
CA GLY A 18 0.55 1.28 11.37
C GLY A 18 0.83 2.07 10.09
N PHE A 19 1.68 1.57 9.19
CA PHE A 19 1.90 2.22 7.90
C PHE A 19 0.61 2.35 7.08
N PHE A 20 -0.17 1.28 6.93
CA PHE A 20 -1.39 1.35 6.12
C PHE A 20 -2.50 2.20 6.76
N THR A 21 -2.61 2.20 8.09
CA THR A 21 -3.60 3.01 8.81
C THR A 21 -3.19 4.47 8.94
N ASP A 22 -2.02 4.74 9.54
CA ASP A 22 -1.62 6.08 9.96
C ASP A 22 -0.97 6.88 8.82
N VAL A 23 -0.20 6.22 7.96
CA VAL A 23 0.48 6.89 6.84
C VAL A 23 -0.43 6.90 5.62
N MET A 24 -0.79 5.72 5.13
CA MET A 24 -1.61 5.61 3.92
C MET A 24 -3.06 6.00 4.15
N GLY A 25 -3.57 6.00 5.38
CA GLY A 25 -4.95 6.40 5.68
C GLY A 25 -5.99 5.39 5.19
N LEU A 26 -5.62 4.11 5.03
CA LEU A 26 -6.53 3.08 4.56
C LEU A 26 -7.45 2.59 5.68
N GLU A 27 -8.69 2.28 5.30
CA GLU A 27 -9.67 1.69 6.20
C GLU A 27 -9.39 0.20 6.42
N VAL A 28 -9.45 -0.23 7.69
CA VAL A 28 -9.41 -1.65 8.05
C VAL A 28 -10.79 -2.25 7.80
N GLU A 29 -10.88 -3.20 6.87
CA GLU A 29 -12.11 -3.95 6.61
C GLU A 29 -12.36 -4.99 7.70
N ARG A 30 -11.31 -5.75 8.06
CA ARG A 30 -11.36 -6.75 9.13
C ARG A 30 -9.96 -7.12 9.62
N SER A 31 -9.90 -7.62 10.85
CA SER A 31 -8.70 -8.26 11.41
C SER A 31 -9.05 -9.60 12.05
N PHE A 32 -8.10 -10.53 12.10
CA PHE A 32 -8.22 -11.86 12.70
C PHE A 32 -6.93 -12.25 13.43
N GLY A 33 -6.97 -13.26 14.31
CA GLY A 33 -5.83 -13.53 15.19
C GLY A 33 -5.85 -14.78 16.07
N GLU A 34 -6.57 -15.85 15.69
CA GLU A 34 -6.64 -17.05 16.55
C GLU A 34 -5.38 -17.93 16.50
N ILE A 35 -4.69 -18.01 15.35
CA ILE A 35 -3.48 -18.82 15.15
C ILE A 35 -2.31 -17.93 14.70
N PHE A 36 -2.58 -17.00 13.78
CA PHE A 36 -1.69 -15.93 13.33
C PHE A 36 -2.53 -14.67 13.15
N ARG A 37 -1.92 -13.49 13.34
CA ARG A 37 -2.61 -12.21 13.09
C ARG A 37 -2.70 -11.90 11.60
N GLY A 38 -3.79 -11.25 11.20
CA GLY A 38 -3.93 -10.71 9.85
C GLY A 38 -4.92 -9.55 9.80
N THR A 39 -4.65 -8.59 8.91
CA THR A 39 -5.50 -7.41 8.69
C THR A 39 -5.73 -7.20 7.19
N LEU A 40 -6.99 -6.98 6.82
CA LEU A 40 -7.40 -6.56 5.48
C LEU A 40 -7.69 -5.06 5.46
N PHE A 41 -7.14 -4.39 4.45
CA PHE A 41 -7.36 -2.98 4.16
C PHE A 41 -8.15 -2.80 2.87
N LEU A 42 -9.04 -1.81 2.84
CA LEU A 42 -9.67 -1.33 1.61
C LEU A 42 -8.69 -0.42 0.85
N ALA A 43 -8.41 -0.76 -0.41
CA ALA A 43 -7.49 -0.02 -1.27
C ALA A 43 -8.15 0.19 -2.65
N ALA A 44 -8.80 1.36 -2.82
CA ALA A 44 -9.70 1.62 -3.94
C ALA A 44 -10.73 0.48 -4.09
N ASP A 45 -10.84 -0.11 -5.28
CA ASP A 45 -11.77 -1.23 -5.53
C ASP A 45 -11.19 -2.61 -5.13
N GLY A 46 -9.97 -2.65 -4.59
CA GLY A 46 -9.25 -3.84 -4.18
C GLY A 46 -8.99 -3.92 -2.67
N ARG A 47 -8.19 -4.92 -2.29
CA ARG A 47 -7.76 -5.14 -0.90
C ARG A 47 -6.27 -5.43 -0.80
N ILE A 48 -5.68 -5.00 0.32
CA ILE A 48 -4.36 -5.44 0.76
C ILE A 48 -4.56 -6.25 2.03
N GLU A 49 -4.02 -7.47 2.05
CA GLU A 49 -4.02 -8.33 3.23
C GLU A 49 -2.59 -8.49 3.74
N VAL A 50 -2.41 -8.16 5.01
CA VAL A 50 -1.17 -8.27 5.75
C VAL A 50 -1.30 -9.42 6.72
N ILE A 51 -0.37 -10.36 6.69
CA ILE A 51 -0.31 -11.51 7.59
C ILE A 51 0.94 -11.37 8.48
N GLU A 52 0.81 -11.66 9.78
CA GLU A 52 1.94 -11.75 10.69
C GLU A 52 2.78 -12.99 10.37
N ASP A 53 4.11 -12.85 10.37
CA ASP A 53 4.99 -14.02 10.44
C ASP A 53 4.85 -14.72 11.81
N GLY A 54 3.93 -15.67 11.87
CA GLY A 54 3.63 -16.42 13.09
C GLY A 54 4.51 -17.65 13.33
N ALA A 55 5.47 -17.95 12.45
CA ALA A 55 6.14 -19.26 12.47
C ALA A 55 7.61 -19.27 12.01
N GLY A 56 8.26 -18.11 11.86
CA GLY A 56 9.66 -18.02 11.45
C GLY A 56 9.83 -18.40 9.98
N TRP A 57 8.92 -17.92 9.15
CA TRP A 57 8.99 -18.12 7.71
C TRP A 57 10.18 -17.31 7.15
N ASP A 58 10.86 -17.84 6.13
CA ASP A 58 11.82 -17.03 5.38
C ASP A 58 11.01 -16.06 4.52
N THR A 59 10.83 -14.84 5.02
CA THR A 59 10.04 -13.76 4.41
C THR A 59 10.97 -12.74 3.77
N PRO A 60 11.40 -12.94 2.50
CA PRO A 60 12.40 -12.10 1.85
C PRO A 60 11.90 -10.68 1.50
N GLY A 61 10.70 -10.31 1.97
CA GLY A 61 9.98 -9.11 1.56
C GLY A 61 9.37 -9.21 0.17
N VAL A 62 8.70 -8.15 -0.24
CA VAL A 62 8.03 -8.04 -1.54
C VAL A 62 9.05 -7.64 -2.61
N THR A 63 9.20 -8.47 -3.64
CA THR A 63 10.08 -8.19 -4.78
C THR A 63 9.38 -8.49 -6.11
N GLY A 64 9.75 -7.77 -7.17
CA GLY A 64 9.24 -8.00 -8.53
C GLY A 64 7.78 -7.59 -8.79
N VAL A 65 7.07 -7.08 -7.78
CA VAL A 65 5.69 -6.59 -7.90
C VAL A 65 5.53 -5.23 -7.21
N SER A 66 4.65 -4.41 -7.76
CA SER A 66 4.20 -3.14 -7.17
C SER A 66 2.68 -3.14 -7.18
N VAL A 67 2.08 -2.43 -6.24
CA VAL A 67 0.64 -2.18 -6.23
C VAL A 67 0.38 -0.76 -6.68
N SER A 68 -0.68 -0.56 -7.44
CA SER A 68 -1.06 0.77 -7.92
C SER A 68 -2.55 0.96 -7.92
N TRP A 69 -3.01 2.15 -7.55
CA TRP A 69 -4.40 2.53 -7.68
C TRP A 69 -4.56 4.01 -8.02
N GLN A 70 -5.73 4.30 -8.59
CA GLN A 70 -6.09 5.64 -9.00
C GLN A 70 -6.47 6.50 -7.78
N ILE A 71 -6.08 7.76 -7.83
CA ILE A 71 -6.44 8.81 -6.88
C ILE A 71 -6.98 10.03 -7.64
N ALA A 72 -7.63 10.92 -6.91
CA ALA A 72 -8.29 12.09 -7.50
C ALA A 72 -7.31 13.22 -7.86
N ASP A 73 -6.28 13.44 -7.04
CA ASP A 73 -5.30 14.52 -7.20
C ASP A 73 -3.93 14.06 -6.68
N ALA A 74 -2.95 13.97 -7.57
CA ALA A 74 -1.63 13.45 -7.24
C ALA A 74 -0.80 14.41 -6.37
N ASP A 75 -0.97 15.73 -6.51
CA ASP A 75 -0.21 16.70 -5.71
C ASP A 75 -0.75 16.78 -4.29
N ALA A 76 -2.07 16.82 -4.15
CA ALA A 76 -2.74 16.88 -2.85
C ALA A 76 -2.45 15.62 -2.03
N GLU A 77 -2.55 14.44 -2.64
CA GLU A 77 -2.29 13.18 -1.94
C GLU A 77 -0.81 13.01 -1.60
N HIS A 78 0.10 13.42 -2.48
CA HIS A 78 1.53 13.45 -2.18
C HIS A 78 1.83 14.36 -0.98
N ALA A 79 1.25 15.57 -0.93
CA ALA A 79 1.45 16.49 0.19
C ALA A 79 0.89 15.93 1.51
N ARG A 80 -0.26 15.25 1.47
CA ARG A 80 -0.85 14.56 2.63
C ARG A 80 0.08 13.47 3.14
N LEU A 81 0.59 12.62 2.25
CA LEU A 81 1.45 11.49 2.59
C LEU A 81 2.80 11.94 3.13
N VAL A 82 3.43 12.96 2.54
CA VAL A 82 4.65 13.58 3.09
C VAL A 82 4.40 14.10 4.51
N SER A 83 3.27 14.77 4.74
CA SER A 83 2.91 15.28 6.08
C SER A 83 2.66 14.15 7.09
N ALA A 84 2.20 12.99 6.63
CA ALA A 84 2.01 11.79 7.44
C ALA A 84 3.32 10.96 7.63
N GLY A 85 4.45 11.42 7.08
CA GLY A 85 5.75 10.75 7.23
C GLY A 85 6.05 9.69 6.18
N ALA A 86 5.33 9.65 5.07
CA ALA A 86 5.60 8.71 3.98
C ALA A 86 6.98 8.95 3.35
N ALA A 87 7.72 7.87 3.10
CA ALA A 87 8.96 7.91 2.35
C ALA A 87 8.65 7.91 0.84
N ILE A 88 8.86 9.06 0.19
CA ILE A 88 8.63 9.23 -1.24
C ILE A 88 9.84 8.72 -2.03
N VAL A 89 9.59 7.79 -2.95
CA VAL A 89 10.60 7.17 -3.82
C VAL A 89 10.77 7.98 -5.10
N ARG A 90 9.64 8.39 -5.69
CA ARG A 90 9.58 9.26 -6.85
C ARG A 90 8.48 10.30 -6.62
N PRO A 91 8.74 11.61 -6.78
CA PRO A 91 7.73 12.65 -6.63
C PRO A 91 6.69 12.60 -7.77
N PRO A 92 5.59 13.38 -7.68
CA PRO A 92 4.59 13.46 -8.74
C PRO A 92 5.18 13.92 -10.07
N GLU A 93 5.07 13.06 -11.09
CA GLU A 93 5.57 13.31 -12.44
C GLU A 93 4.52 12.94 -13.48
N LEU A 94 4.38 13.79 -14.50
CA LEU A 94 3.55 13.49 -15.67
C LEU A 94 4.24 12.42 -16.52
N GLN A 95 3.53 11.32 -16.75
CA GLN A 95 4.00 10.19 -17.52
C GLN A 95 3.57 10.30 -18.99
N PRO A 96 4.33 9.73 -19.94
CA PRO A 96 4.03 9.80 -21.38
C PRO A 96 2.65 9.26 -21.78
N TRP A 97 2.04 8.41 -20.95
CA TRP A 97 0.72 7.83 -21.16
C TRP A 97 -0.42 8.60 -20.48
N GLY A 98 -0.19 9.85 -20.06
CA GLY A 98 -1.27 10.74 -19.60
C GLY A 98 -1.67 10.59 -18.13
N HIS A 99 -0.88 9.88 -17.32
CA HIS A 99 -1.06 9.84 -15.87
C HIS A 99 -0.10 10.80 -15.19
N LYS A 100 -0.50 11.41 -14.10
CA LYS A 100 0.43 11.99 -13.12
C LYS A 100 0.58 11.00 -11.97
N SER A 101 1.78 10.49 -11.75
CA SER A 101 2.00 9.45 -10.74
C SER A 101 3.21 9.72 -9.87
N PHE A 102 3.17 9.17 -8.67
CA PHE A 102 4.28 9.17 -7.71
C PHE A 102 4.37 7.81 -7.03
N GLU A 103 5.49 7.57 -6.36
CA GLU A 103 5.80 6.28 -5.75
C GLU A 103 6.18 6.46 -4.27
N VAL A 104 5.58 5.63 -3.43
CA VAL A 104 5.79 5.58 -1.99
C VAL A 104 6.47 4.26 -1.63
N ALA A 105 7.46 4.32 -0.75
CA ALA A 105 8.07 3.14 -0.16
C ALA A 105 7.14 2.60 0.92
N GLY A 106 6.65 1.37 0.71
CA GLY A 106 5.89 0.61 1.68
C GLY A 106 6.77 -0.34 2.50
N PRO A 107 6.18 -1.02 3.49
CA PRO A 107 6.83 -2.04 4.29
C PRO A 107 7.40 -3.17 3.44
N ASP A 108 8.46 -3.81 3.94
CA ASP A 108 9.05 -5.02 3.35
C ASP A 108 9.42 -4.90 1.87
N GLY A 109 9.75 -3.70 1.40
CA GLY A 109 10.13 -3.45 0.00
C GLY A 109 8.97 -3.26 -0.97
N LEU A 110 7.72 -3.30 -0.48
CA LEU A 110 6.55 -3.01 -1.30
C LEU A 110 6.65 -1.61 -1.92
N ARG A 111 6.42 -1.53 -3.24
CA ARG A 111 6.28 -0.26 -3.95
C ARG A 111 4.81 0.03 -4.18
N ILE A 112 4.39 1.23 -3.77
CA ILE A 112 3.03 1.71 -3.93
C ILE A 112 3.04 2.87 -4.92
N ILE A 113 2.33 2.73 -6.03
CA ILE A 113 2.25 3.75 -7.08
C ILE A 113 0.85 4.35 -7.06
N LEU A 114 0.75 5.64 -6.77
CA LEU A 114 -0.50 6.38 -6.83
C LEU A 114 -0.53 7.19 -8.11
N PHE A 115 -1.67 7.16 -8.82
CA PHE A 115 -1.80 7.86 -10.08
C PHE A 115 -3.12 8.61 -10.23
N GLU A 116 -3.05 9.78 -10.84
CA GLU A 116 -4.17 10.57 -11.33
C GLU A 116 -4.20 10.44 -12.86
N VAL A 117 -5.39 10.28 -13.44
CA VAL A 117 -5.58 10.31 -14.90
C VAL A 117 -5.78 11.77 -15.33
N VAL A 118 -4.80 12.35 -16.02
CA VAL A 118 -4.80 13.77 -16.39
C VAL A 118 -5.33 13.98 -17.81
N THR A 119 -5.08 13.03 -18.70
CA THR A 119 -5.59 13.04 -20.07
C THR A 119 -6.03 11.63 -20.42
N ALA A 120 -7.31 11.49 -20.78
CA ALA A 120 -7.88 10.30 -21.40
C ALA A 120 -7.90 10.46 -22.92
#